data_AF-A0A8C0G0P7-F1
#
_entry.id   AF-A0A8C0G0P7-F1
#
_cell.length_a   1.000
_cell.length_b   1.000
_cell.length_c   1.000
_cell.angle_alpha   90.00
_cell.angle_beta   90.00
_cell.angle_gamma   90.00
#
_symmetry.space_group_name_H-M   'P 1'
#
loop_
_entity.id
_entity.type
_entity.pdbx_description
1 polymer ?
#
loop_
_entity_poly.entity_id
_entity_poly.type
_entity_poly.pdbx_seq_one_letter_code
_entity_poly.pdbx_strand_id
1 'polypeptide(L)'
;MKEGALPLGNNFSMRSDLGTMKILHLKKRGCFLLKLLCLVVLMLIFCEFLVYYVVILQCHWPEVKIEALRSSRQSSASVLKAMFLSDTHLLGEIKGHWLDKLRREWQMERAFQTALSLLEPDIVFILGDVFDEGKWSSSQAWADDVRRFQKMFRHPVRTELMVVVGNHDIGFHYEMTPYKLKRFAKVFNFTSGKLIIRKGVNFVMVNSVALDGDGCTICSRAEAKLMKLSHKLNCSQQLLWWFHPRLILSGHTHSACEVLHNGKIPEISVPSFSWRNRNNPSFIMGSITPTDFSLYKCFLPLESRVVTIYCIAGALLGVLILAHLQLFNPPFYFAQHLIRKHKAV
;
A
#
# COMPACT_ATOMS: atom_id res chain seq x y z
N MET A 1 32.54 10.97 -91.83
CA MET A 1 31.49 11.76 -91.14
C MET A 1 30.86 10.86 -90.08
N LYS A 2 31.03 11.23 -88.80
CA LYS A 2 30.32 10.85 -87.56
C LYS A 2 29.73 9.43 -87.43
N GLU A 3 30.43 8.60 -86.65
CA GLU A 3 29.82 7.57 -85.81
C GLU A 3 29.22 8.22 -84.55
N GLY A 4 27.99 7.84 -84.19
CA GLY A 4 27.26 8.37 -83.04
C GLY A 4 27.56 7.57 -81.77
N ALA A 5 28.08 8.27 -80.75
CA ALA A 5 28.20 7.73 -79.39
C ALA A 5 26.84 7.77 -78.66
N LEU A 6 26.44 6.64 -78.08
CA LEU A 6 25.37 6.55 -77.08
C LEU A 6 25.84 7.11 -75.73
N PRO A 7 25.02 7.86 -74.97
CA PRO A 7 25.39 8.30 -73.64
C PRO A 7 25.16 7.19 -72.60
N LEU A 8 26.22 6.87 -71.84
CA LEU A 8 26.15 6.09 -70.60
C LEU A 8 25.44 6.92 -69.52
N GLY A 9 24.14 6.68 -69.34
CA GLY A 9 23.33 7.31 -68.29
C GLY A 9 23.42 6.59 -66.93
N ASN A 10 23.86 7.33 -65.91
CA ASN A 10 23.37 7.34 -64.53
C ASN A 10 23.00 6.01 -63.84
N ASN A 11 24.00 5.22 -63.41
CA ASN A 11 23.80 4.17 -62.39
C ASN A 11 24.26 4.57 -60.98
N PHE A 12 24.87 5.75 -60.80
CA PHE A 12 25.43 6.18 -59.51
C PHE A 12 24.42 6.89 -58.58
N SER A 13 23.46 7.64 -59.15
CA SER A 13 22.43 8.38 -58.39
C SER A 13 21.47 7.46 -57.63
N MET A 14 20.98 6.42 -58.31
CA MET A 14 19.91 5.54 -57.80
C MET A 14 20.36 4.68 -56.60
N ARG A 15 21.67 4.38 -56.49
CA ARG A 15 22.25 3.63 -55.35
C ARG A 15 22.39 4.50 -54.10
N SER A 16 22.62 5.80 -54.26
CA SER A 16 22.71 6.78 -53.16
C SER A 16 21.35 7.13 -52.55
N ASP A 17 20.31 7.23 -53.40
CA ASP A 17 18.93 7.49 -52.96
C ASP A 17 18.34 6.31 -52.18
N LEU A 18 18.63 5.07 -52.60
CA LEU A 18 18.18 3.87 -51.89
C LEU A 18 18.83 3.72 -50.51
N GLY A 19 20.09 4.10 -50.36
CA GLY A 19 20.79 4.15 -49.07
C GLY A 19 20.21 5.21 -48.14
N THR A 20 19.93 6.40 -48.67
CA THR A 20 19.34 7.52 -47.92
C THR A 20 17.90 7.23 -47.47
N MET A 21 17.08 6.62 -48.33
CA MET A 21 15.72 6.18 -47.98
C MET A 21 15.73 5.09 -46.90
N LYS A 22 16.64 4.10 -46.96
CA LYS A 22 16.79 3.08 -45.92
C LYS A 22 17.20 3.69 -44.58
N ILE A 23 18.13 4.63 -44.57
CA ILE A 23 18.58 5.33 -43.35
C ILE A 23 17.43 6.17 -42.76
N LEU A 24 16.66 6.88 -43.58
CA LEU A 24 15.51 7.66 -43.13
C LEU A 24 14.42 6.77 -42.53
N HIS A 25 14.14 5.62 -43.16
CA HIS A 25 13.16 4.65 -42.69
C HIS A 25 13.60 3.98 -41.37
N LEU A 26 14.91 3.72 -41.21
CA LEU A 26 15.49 3.19 -39.98
C LEU A 26 15.43 4.23 -38.84
N LYS A 27 15.76 5.50 -39.12
CA LYS A 27 15.62 6.62 -38.17
C LYS A 27 14.16 6.84 -37.74
N LYS A 28 13.21 6.75 -38.67
CA LYS A 28 11.77 6.90 -38.38
C LYS A 28 11.23 5.77 -37.49
N ARG A 29 11.62 4.52 -37.76
CA ARG A 29 11.30 3.36 -36.90
C ARG A 29 11.93 3.48 -35.51
N GLY A 30 13.20 3.88 -35.44
CA GLY A 30 13.90 4.11 -34.17
C GLY A 30 13.22 5.19 -33.32
N CYS A 31 12.84 6.32 -33.93
CA CYS A 31 12.12 7.39 -33.24
C CYS A 31 10.73 6.93 -32.74
N PHE A 32 10.01 6.13 -33.51
CA PHE A 32 8.73 5.55 -33.08
C PHE A 32 8.88 4.61 -31.88
N LEU A 33 9.85 3.69 -31.93
CA LEU A 33 10.14 2.77 -30.82
C LEU A 33 10.55 3.53 -29.55
N LEU A 34 11.35 4.60 -29.69
CA LEU A 34 11.75 5.44 -28.56
C LEU A 34 10.53 6.15 -27.93
N LYS A 35 9.61 6.68 -28.73
CA LYS A 35 8.36 7.27 -28.23
C LYS A 35 7.52 6.24 -27.50
N LEU A 36 7.40 5.03 -28.05
CA LEU A 36 6.63 3.94 -27.45
C LEU A 36 7.21 3.54 -26.09
N LEU A 37 8.53 3.38 -26.03
CA LEU A 37 9.26 3.11 -24.79
C LEU A 37 9.03 4.23 -23.77
N CYS A 38 9.13 5.49 -24.19
CA CYS A 38 8.89 6.63 -23.32
C CYS A 38 7.47 6.61 -22.72
N LEU A 39 6.44 6.32 -23.53
CA LEU A 39 5.06 6.19 -23.05
C LEU A 39 4.90 5.06 -22.03
N VAL A 40 5.50 3.90 -22.29
CA VAL A 40 5.49 2.77 -21.34
C VAL A 40 6.18 3.14 -20.02
N VAL A 41 7.34 3.79 -20.09
CA VAL A 41 8.09 4.23 -18.91
C VAL A 41 7.29 5.26 -18.11
N LEU A 42 6.69 6.25 -18.76
CA LEU A 42 5.85 7.26 -18.09
C LEU A 42 4.63 6.62 -17.42
N MET A 43 4.01 5.64 -18.07
CA MET A 43 2.88 4.89 -17.51
C MET A 43 3.29 4.12 -16.25
N LEU A 44 4.43 3.41 -16.30
CA LEU A 44 4.97 2.70 -15.15
C LEU A 44 5.32 3.66 -14.00
N ILE A 45 5.96 4.80 -14.29
CA ILE A 45 6.24 5.82 -13.28
C ILE A 45 4.95 6.34 -12.64
N PHE A 46 3.91 6.57 -13.43
CA PHE A 46 2.63 7.02 -12.90
C PHE A 46 1.98 5.97 -11.99
N CYS A 47 1.76 4.76 -12.49
CA CYS A 47 1.04 3.70 -11.79
C CYS A 47 1.83 3.09 -10.61
N GLU A 48 3.15 3.04 -10.69
CA GLU A 48 3.98 2.42 -9.66
C GLU A 48 4.54 3.41 -8.64
N PHE A 49 4.46 4.71 -8.91
CA PHE A 49 5.05 5.72 -8.02
C PHE A 49 4.14 6.94 -7.82
N LEU A 50 3.82 7.70 -8.88
CA LEU A 50 3.14 9.01 -8.72
C LEU A 50 1.71 8.89 -8.19
N VAL A 51 0.99 7.81 -8.52
CA VAL A 51 -0.40 7.63 -8.10
C VAL A 51 -0.56 7.66 -6.58
N TYR A 52 0.42 7.17 -5.82
CA TYR A 52 0.40 7.21 -4.36
C TYR A 52 0.50 8.64 -3.83
N TYR A 53 1.35 9.48 -4.43
CA TYR A 53 1.44 10.90 -4.08
C TYR A 53 0.14 11.62 -4.40
N VAL A 54 -0.42 11.41 -5.60
CA VAL A 54 -1.68 12.05 -6.01
C VAL A 54 -2.82 11.75 -5.05
N VAL A 55 -2.92 10.50 -4.57
CA VAL A 55 -4.00 10.12 -3.64
C VAL A 55 -3.71 10.58 -2.21
N ILE A 56 -2.48 10.36 -1.69
CA ILE A 56 -2.15 10.66 -0.29
C ILE A 56 -2.03 12.16 -0.02
N LEU A 57 -1.63 12.98 -1.01
CA LEU A 57 -1.59 14.45 -0.88
C LEU A 57 -2.96 15.07 -0.57
N GLN A 58 -4.05 14.34 -0.82
CA GLN A 58 -5.41 14.80 -0.50
C GLN A 58 -5.76 14.62 0.98
N CYS A 59 -4.94 13.89 1.74
CA CYS A 59 -5.14 13.63 3.15
C CYS A 59 -4.52 14.75 4.00
N HIS A 60 -5.21 15.12 5.08
CA HIS A 60 -4.73 16.12 6.03
C HIS A 60 -4.95 15.61 7.45
N TRP A 61 -4.13 16.12 8.37
CA TRP A 61 -4.32 15.87 9.79
C TRP A 61 -5.61 16.53 10.25
N PRO A 62 -6.53 15.79 10.91
CA PRO A 62 -7.79 16.36 11.36
C PRO A 62 -7.54 17.34 12.52
N GLU A 63 -8.39 18.36 12.64
CA GLU A 63 -8.31 19.32 13.74
C GLU A 63 -8.90 18.72 15.03
N VAL A 64 -8.25 18.99 16.16
CA VAL A 64 -8.70 18.56 17.50
C VAL A 64 -8.86 19.81 18.38
N LYS A 65 -9.91 19.85 19.19
CA LYS A 65 -10.15 20.99 20.07
C LYS A 65 -9.08 21.01 21.15
N ILE A 66 -8.30 22.07 21.18
CA ILE A 66 -7.41 22.36 22.30
C ILE A 66 -8.26 23.18 23.27
N GLU A 67 -8.78 22.54 24.31
CA GLU A 67 -9.31 23.30 25.43
C GLU A 67 -8.15 24.11 26.01
N ALA A 68 -8.21 25.44 25.83
CA ALA A 68 -7.25 26.36 26.42
C ALA A 68 -7.42 26.29 27.94
N LEU A 69 -6.68 25.39 28.57
CA LEU A 69 -6.54 25.35 30.02
C LEU A 69 -6.06 26.73 30.45
N ARG A 70 -6.99 27.47 31.06
CA ARG A 70 -6.75 28.75 31.72
C ARG A 70 -5.64 28.54 32.75
N SER A 71 -4.76 29.54 32.82
CA SER A 71 -3.72 29.78 33.84
C SER A 71 -2.32 29.20 33.57
N SER A 72 -1.44 30.13 33.20
CA SER A 72 -0.04 30.28 33.61
C SER A 72 0.88 29.06 33.67
N ARG A 73 1.93 29.14 32.84
CA ARG A 73 3.19 28.36 32.82
C ARG A 73 3.10 26.96 32.20
N GLN A 74 3.46 26.94 30.92
CA GLN A 74 4.39 25.97 30.33
C GLN A 74 3.83 24.63 29.85
N SER A 75 3.10 24.67 28.74
CA SER A 75 3.43 24.05 27.45
C SER A 75 2.12 23.93 26.67
N SER A 76 2.08 24.43 25.44
CA SER A 76 1.00 24.04 24.53
C SER A 76 1.01 22.52 24.48
N ALA A 77 -0.04 21.85 24.95
CA ALA A 77 -0.14 20.39 24.84
C ALA A 77 0.06 20.03 23.37
N SER A 78 1.24 19.48 23.05
CA SER A 78 1.61 19.25 21.65
C SER A 78 0.71 18.16 21.11
N VAL A 79 -0.04 18.45 20.04
CA VAL A 79 -0.88 17.45 19.37
C VAL A 79 0.01 16.29 18.90
N LEU A 80 -0.39 15.07 19.26
CA LEU A 80 0.21 13.84 18.78
C LEU A 80 -0.43 13.45 17.45
N LYS A 81 0.40 13.32 16.42
CA LYS A 81 0.02 12.84 15.09
C LYS A 81 0.30 11.35 15.01
N ALA A 82 -0.74 10.53 15.12
CA ALA A 82 -0.65 9.08 15.08
C ALA A 82 -1.26 8.53 13.79
N MET A 83 -0.57 7.58 13.14
CA MET A 83 -1.14 6.78 12.05
C MET A 83 -1.46 5.37 12.54
N PHE A 84 -2.58 4.81 12.08
CA PHE A 84 -3.02 3.46 12.39
C PHE A 84 -3.28 2.70 11.10
N LEU A 85 -2.52 1.63 10.90
CA LEU A 85 -2.65 0.67 9.80
C LEU A 85 -3.13 -0.66 10.38
N SER A 86 -3.70 -1.51 9.54
CA SER A 86 -4.12 -2.85 9.95
C SER A 86 -4.00 -3.83 8.79
N ASP A 87 -3.97 -5.12 9.11
CA ASP A 87 -4.17 -6.24 8.17
C ASP A 87 -3.29 -6.09 6.92
N THR A 88 -1.98 -6.01 7.13
CA THR A 88 -1.02 -5.90 6.01
C THR A 88 -0.91 -7.22 5.24
N HIS A 89 -1.14 -8.36 5.90
CA HIS A 89 -1.12 -9.71 5.33
C HIS A 89 0.06 -9.93 4.36
N LEU A 90 1.28 -9.77 4.86
CA LEU A 90 2.47 -10.16 4.10
C LEU A 90 2.35 -11.63 3.73
N LEU A 91 2.33 -11.91 2.42
CA LEU A 91 2.17 -13.27 1.92
C LEU A 91 3.38 -14.11 2.33
N GLY A 92 3.10 -15.28 2.89
CA GLY A 92 4.13 -16.22 3.32
C GLY A 92 4.67 -17.08 2.18
N GLU A 93 5.32 -18.17 2.54
CA GLU A 93 5.95 -19.12 1.62
C GLU A 93 4.97 -20.17 1.08
N ILE A 94 3.94 -20.52 1.86
CA ILE A 94 3.13 -21.72 1.63
C ILE A 94 1.99 -21.45 0.63
N LYS A 95 1.21 -20.40 0.88
CA LYS A 95 0.04 -19.98 0.08
C LYS A 95 0.32 -18.74 -0.77
N GLY A 96 1.47 -18.10 -0.56
CA GLY A 96 1.86 -16.89 -1.28
C GLY A 96 2.28 -17.12 -2.72
N HIS A 97 1.51 -16.59 -3.68
CA HIS A 97 1.93 -16.56 -5.08
C HIS A 97 2.97 -15.44 -5.33
N TRP A 98 4.06 -15.73 -6.04
CA TRP A 98 5.19 -14.79 -6.19
C TRP A 98 4.83 -13.46 -6.88
N LEU A 99 3.93 -13.47 -7.88
CA LEU A 99 3.45 -12.23 -8.52
C LEU A 99 2.60 -11.39 -7.57
N ASP A 100 1.77 -12.05 -6.77
CA ASP A 100 0.90 -11.36 -5.81
C ASP A 100 1.77 -10.74 -4.72
N LYS A 101 2.72 -11.53 -4.20
CA LYS A 101 3.77 -11.08 -3.29
C LYS A 101 4.48 -9.83 -3.81
N LEU A 102 5.03 -9.88 -5.04
CA LEU A 102 5.69 -8.74 -5.68
C LEU A 102 4.78 -7.51 -5.75
N ARG A 103 3.54 -7.68 -6.21
CA ARG A 103 2.62 -6.56 -6.47
C ARG A 103 2.11 -5.91 -5.18
N ARG A 104 1.63 -6.72 -4.23
CA ARG A 104 1.05 -6.23 -2.96
C ARG A 104 2.11 -5.61 -2.06
N GLU A 105 3.30 -6.20 -2.02
CA GLU A 105 4.40 -5.65 -1.22
C GLU A 105 4.97 -4.37 -1.81
N TRP A 106 5.08 -4.30 -3.14
CA TRP A 106 5.41 -3.04 -3.80
C TRP A 106 4.38 -1.96 -3.44
N GLN A 107 3.08 -2.29 -3.51
CA GLN A 107 2.03 -1.35 -3.12
C GLN A 107 2.17 -0.89 -1.67
N MET A 108 2.31 -1.81 -0.71
CA MET A 108 2.42 -1.46 0.69
C MET A 108 3.67 -0.63 0.97
N GLU A 109 4.83 -0.99 0.39
CA GLU A 109 6.06 -0.20 0.53
C GLU A 109 5.87 1.21 -0.04
N ARG A 110 5.34 1.35 -1.26
CA ARG A 110 5.14 2.66 -1.87
C ARG A 110 4.14 3.51 -1.10
N ALA A 111 3.01 2.93 -0.69
CA ALA A 111 2.01 3.61 0.12
C ALA A 111 2.58 4.08 1.46
N PHE A 112 3.28 3.20 2.19
CA PHE A 112 3.82 3.51 3.50
C PHE A 112 4.93 4.57 3.42
N GLN A 113 5.90 4.41 2.51
CA GLN A 113 6.99 5.37 2.36
C GLN A 113 6.48 6.76 1.91
N THR A 114 5.47 6.80 1.05
CA THR A 114 4.83 8.06 0.60
C THR A 114 4.02 8.71 1.72
N ALA A 115 3.29 7.92 2.52
CA ALA A 115 2.57 8.44 3.67
C ALA A 115 3.52 9.02 4.73
N LEU A 116 4.62 8.33 5.04
CA LEU A 116 5.63 8.85 5.97
C LEU A 116 6.28 10.15 5.48
N SER A 117 6.59 10.25 4.18
CA SER A 117 7.25 11.42 3.63
C SER A 117 6.35 12.65 3.58
N LEU A 118 5.05 12.46 3.28
CA LEU A 118 4.10 13.56 3.15
C LEU A 118 3.44 13.97 4.46
N LEU A 119 3.16 13.02 5.34
CA LEU A 119 2.34 13.26 6.54
C LEU A 119 3.17 13.45 7.81
N GLU A 120 4.42 12.97 7.83
CA GLU A 120 5.36 13.08 8.94
C GLU A 120 4.74 12.78 10.33
N PRO A 121 4.20 11.56 10.55
CA PRO A 121 3.61 11.19 11.83
C PRO A 121 4.67 11.08 12.95
N ASP A 122 4.25 11.34 14.19
CA ASP A 122 5.09 11.10 15.37
C ASP A 122 5.20 9.60 15.67
N ILE A 123 4.09 8.88 15.50
CA ILE A 123 3.98 7.45 15.82
C ILE A 123 3.06 6.74 14.83
N VAL A 124 3.39 5.50 14.53
CA VAL A 124 2.63 4.60 13.68
C VAL A 124 2.30 3.33 14.47
N PHE A 125 1.06 2.88 14.38
CA PHE A 125 0.60 1.59 14.88
C PHE A 125 0.18 0.68 13.73
N ILE A 126 0.59 -0.59 13.78
CA ILE A 126 0.05 -1.65 12.91
C ILE A 126 -0.75 -2.61 13.79
N LEU A 127 -2.05 -2.73 13.53
CA LEU A 127 -3.03 -3.39 14.38
C LEU A 127 -3.28 -4.86 13.99
N GLY A 128 -2.23 -5.68 14.07
CA GLY A 128 -2.36 -7.13 13.86
C GLY A 128 -2.39 -7.56 12.39
N ASP A 129 -2.41 -8.88 12.23
CA ASP A 129 -2.39 -9.61 10.95
C ASP A 129 -1.32 -9.04 10.01
N VAL A 130 -0.11 -8.95 10.57
CA VAL A 130 1.07 -8.45 9.85
C VAL A 130 1.46 -9.42 8.77
N PHE A 131 1.56 -10.70 9.14
CA PHE A 131 1.90 -11.82 8.27
C PHE A 131 0.69 -12.70 8.06
N ASP A 132 0.45 -13.16 6.81
CA ASP A 132 -0.69 -14.03 6.50
C ASP A 132 -0.51 -15.46 7.07
N GLU A 133 0.75 -15.89 7.19
CA GLU A 133 1.15 -17.25 7.50
C GLU A 133 1.96 -17.36 8.79
N GLY A 134 2.06 -16.27 9.57
CA GLY A 134 2.84 -16.22 10.80
C GLY A 134 2.58 -17.45 11.66
N LYS A 135 1.32 -17.77 11.94
CA LYS A 135 0.86 -18.88 12.76
C LYS A 135 1.39 -20.27 12.39
N TRP A 136 1.76 -20.54 11.14
CA TRP A 136 2.27 -21.85 10.71
C TRP A 136 3.63 -21.78 9.98
N SER A 137 4.24 -20.60 9.89
CA SER A 137 5.55 -20.40 9.29
C SER A 137 6.67 -21.17 10.01
N SER A 138 7.58 -21.75 9.23
CA SER A 138 8.87 -22.26 9.71
C SER A 138 9.72 -21.11 10.29
N SER A 139 10.75 -21.43 11.06
CA SER A 139 11.65 -20.40 11.61
C SER A 139 12.38 -19.59 10.52
N GLN A 140 12.70 -20.23 9.38
CA GLN A 140 13.33 -19.59 8.24
C GLN A 140 12.34 -18.68 7.51
N ALA A 141 11.15 -19.18 7.18
CA ALA A 141 10.09 -18.39 6.53
C ALA A 141 9.71 -17.17 7.38
N TRP A 142 9.58 -17.34 8.70
CA TRP A 142 9.37 -16.23 9.63
C TRP A 142 10.48 -15.17 9.54
N ALA A 143 11.75 -15.58 9.52
CA ALA A 143 12.87 -14.64 9.45
C ALA A 143 12.91 -13.89 8.11
N ASP A 144 12.57 -14.55 7.00
CA ASP A 144 12.50 -13.93 5.68
C ASP A 144 11.31 -12.96 5.59
N ASP A 145 10.16 -13.31 6.15
CA ASP A 145 8.99 -12.44 6.24
C ASP A 145 9.27 -11.19 7.08
N VAL A 146 9.93 -11.36 8.24
CA VAL A 146 10.38 -10.25 9.10
C VAL A 146 11.35 -9.33 8.36
N ARG A 147 12.31 -9.87 7.60
CA ARG A 147 13.25 -9.06 6.81
C ARG A 147 12.52 -8.20 5.78
N ARG A 148 11.51 -8.76 5.11
CA ARG A 148 10.69 -8.03 4.13
C ARG A 148 9.84 -6.97 4.82
N PHE A 149 9.22 -7.29 5.95
CA PHE A 149 8.50 -6.32 6.78
C PHE A 149 9.39 -5.11 7.12
N GLN A 150 10.58 -5.37 7.68
CA GLN A 150 11.51 -4.30 8.09
C GLN A 150 11.94 -3.42 6.91
N LYS A 151 12.11 -4.00 5.72
CA LYS A 151 12.42 -3.26 4.50
C LYS A 151 11.28 -2.35 4.05
N MET A 152 10.05 -2.86 4.04
CA MET A 152 8.88 -2.13 3.55
C MET A 152 8.44 -1.03 4.53
N PHE A 153 8.42 -1.35 5.83
CA PHE A 153 8.01 -0.46 6.90
C PHE A 153 9.19 0.27 7.56
N ARG A 154 10.27 0.48 6.82
CA ARG A 154 11.39 1.32 7.26
C ARG A 154 10.93 2.74 7.53
N HIS A 155 11.42 3.33 8.60
CA HIS A 155 11.00 4.65 9.08
C HIS A 155 12.19 5.40 9.66
N PRO A 156 12.16 6.75 9.66
CA PRO A 156 13.21 7.55 10.28
C PRO A 156 13.16 7.43 11.81
N VAL A 157 14.29 7.70 12.47
CA VAL A 157 14.43 7.62 13.94
C VAL A 157 13.40 8.48 14.70
N ARG A 158 12.93 9.57 14.07
CA ARG A 158 11.92 10.47 14.65
C ARG A 158 10.50 9.89 14.71
N THR A 159 10.21 8.83 13.98
CA THR A 159 8.88 8.21 13.91
C THR A 159 8.93 6.86 14.61
N GLU A 160 8.11 6.66 15.63
CA GLU A 160 8.02 5.36 16.29
C GLU A 160 7.07 4.42 15.54
N LEU A 161 7.41 3.13 15.48
CA LEU A 161 6.53 2.09 14.94
C LEU A 161 6.22 1.04 16.00
N MET A 162 4.94 0.88 16.31
CA MET A 162 4.42 -0.10 17.26
C MET A 162 3.55 -1.11 16.52
N VAL A 163 3.70 -2.39 16.85
CA VAL A 163 2.99 -3.47 16.16
C VAL A 163 2.26 -4.32 17.20
N VAL A 164 0.95 -4.45 17.02
CA VAL A 164 0.07 -5.35 17.79
C VAL A 164 -0.01 -6.67 17.05
N VAL A 165 -0.21 -7.76 17.79
CA VAL A 165 -0.33 -9.10 17.24
C VAL A 165 -1.76 -9.40 16.77
N GLY A 166 -1.91 -10.14 15.67
CA GLY A 166 -3.19 -10.70 15.21
C GLY A 166 -3.21 -12.23 15.15
N ASN A 167 -4.35 -12.81 14.79
CA ASN A 167 -4.55 -14.25 14.75
C ASN A 167 -3.76 -14.91 13.61
N HIS A 168 -3.49 -14.23 12.50
CA HIS A 168 -2.62 -14.76 11.45
C HIS A 168 -1.15 -14.78 11.87
N ASP A 169 -0.74 -13.93 12.81
CA ASP A 169 0.65 -13.87 13.27
C ASP A 169 1.02 -15.02 14.22
N ILE A 170 0.10 -15.36 15.15
CA ILE A 170 0.38 -16.31 16.25
C ILE A 170 -0.59 -17.48 16.35
N GLY A 171 -1.69 -17.49 15.59
CA GLY A 171 -2.75 -18.49 15.67
C GLY A 171 -3.82 -18.11 16.69
N PHE A 172 -4.97 -18.79 16.65
CA PHE A 172 -6.07 -18.63 17.59
C PHE A 172 -6.23 -19.89 18.45
N HIS A 173 -6.61 -19.71 19.72
CA HIS A 173 -6.84 -20.80 20.68
C HIS A 173 -5.69 -21.83 20.70
N TYR A 174 -5.92 -23.07 20.26
CA TYR A 174 -4.93 -24.17 20.32
C TYR A 174 -3.74 -23.95 19.38
N GLU A 175 -3.89 -23.14 18.33
CA GLU A 175 -2.77 -22.77 17.47
C GLU A 175 -1.85 -21.74 18.13
N MET A 176 -2.35 -20.97 19.11
CA MET A 176 -1.58 -19.95 19.80
C MET A 176 -0.63 -20.60 20.81
N THR A 177 0.68 -20.58 20.53
CA THR A 177 1.69 -21.18 21.41
C THR A 177 2.62 -20.15 22.05
N PRO A 178 3.23 -20.45 23.22
CA PRO A 178 4.22 -19.58 23.83
C PRO A 178 5.42 -19.29 22.92
N TYR A 179 5.79 -20.23 22.04
CA TYR A 179 6.85 -20.04 21.06
C TYR A 179 6.49 -18.92 20.06
N LYS A 180 5.30 -18.98 19.47
CA LYS A 180 4.82 -18.00 18.48
C LYS A 180 4.73 -16.59 19.09
N LEU A 181 4.21 -16.50 20.31
CA LEU A 181 4.19 -15.23 21.08
C LEU A 181 5.59 -14.70 21.38
N LYS A 182 6.52 -15.56 21.84
CA LYS A 182 7.89 -15.14 22.16
C LYS A 182 8.64 -14.64 20.93
N ARG A 183 8.55 -15.33 19.79
CA ARG A 183 9.22 -14.87 18.56
C ARG A 183 8.62 -13.56 18.04
N PHE A 184 7.30 -13.37 18.13
CA PHE A 184 6.65 -12.13 17.76
C PHE A 184 7.11 -10.97 18.66
N ALA A 185 7.06 -11.19 19.98
CA ALA A 185 7.52 -10.22 20.98
C ALA A 185 9.00 -9.86 20.81
N LYS A 186 9.85 -10.81 20.41
CA LYS A 186 11.27 -10.57 20.14
C LYS A 186 11.48 -9.58 18.98
N VAL A 187 10.66 -9.65 17.94
CA VAL A 187 10.80 -8.78 16.74
C VAL A 187 10.17 -7.41 17.00
N PHE A 188 8.96 -7.39 17.57
CA PHE A 188 8.13 -6.18 17.64
C PHE A 188 8.12 -5.51 19.01
N ASN A 189 8.83 -6.05 20.00
CA ASN A 189 8.80 -5.57 21.38
C ASN A 189 7.36 -5.42 21.93
N PHE A 190 6.51 -6.41 21.58
CA PHE A 190 5.11 -6.43 21.94
C PHE A 190 4.87 -7.21 23.23
N THR A 191 3.97 -6.72 24.08
CA THR A 191 3.44 -7.45 25.24
C THR A 191 2.04 -6.94 25.51
N SER A 192 1.07 -7.84 25.73
CA SER A 192 -0.29 -7.44 26.13
C SER A 192 -0.26 -6.68 27.46
N GLY A 193 -0.95 -5.54 27.52
CA GLY A 193 -0.92 -4.61 28.63
C GLY A 193 0.32 -3.71 28.67
N LYS A 194 1.01 -3.52 27.54
CA LYS A 194 2.09 -2.53 27.44
C LYS A 194 1.48 -1.12 27.35
N LEU A 195 1.79 -0.29 28.35
CA LEU A 195 1.44 1.13 28.38
C LEU A 195 2.52 1.96 27.69
N ILE A 196 2.12 2.79 26.73
CA ILE A 196 2.99 3.74 26.02
C ILE A 196 2.43 5.13 26.26
N ILE A 197 3.30 6.06 26.67
CA ILE A 197 2.91 7.45 26.92
C ILE A 197 3.68 8.35 25.97
N ARG A 198 2.98 9.13 25.14
CA ARG A 198 3.59 10.09 24.19
C ARG A 198 2.79 11.38 24.18
N LYS A 199 3.47 12.51 24.35
CA LYS A 199 2.83 13.85 24.40
C LYS A 199 1.62 13.90 25.37
N GLY A 200 1.73 13.19 26.50
CA GLY A 200 0.67 13.05 27.50
C GLY A 200 -0.51 12.14 27.11
N VAL A 201 -0.45 11.47 25.96
CA VAL A 201 -1.45 10.49 25.51
C VAL A 201 -1.02 9.09 25.93
N ASN A 202 -1.95 8.36 26.57
CA ASN A 202 -1.74 6.98 27.02
C ASN A 202 -2.31 5.99 25.99
N PHE A 203 -1.48 5.04 25.55
CA PHE A 203 -1.88 3.90 24.72
C PHE A 203 -1.67 2.60 25.48
N VAL A 204 -2.69 1.74 25.50
CA VAL A 204 -2.57 0.37 26.04
C VAL A 204 -2.61 -0.60 24.87
N MET A 205 -1.51 -1.32 24.64
CA MET A 205 -1.46 -2.36 23.62
C MET A 205 -2.09 -3.65 24.16
N VAL A 206 -3.06 -4.20 23.42
CA VAL A 206 -3.84 -5.36 23.85
C VAL A 206 -3.70 -6.49 22.84
N ASN A 207 -3.43 -7.71 23.31
CA ASN A 207 -3.56 -8.92 22.48
C ASN A 207 -5.00 -9.44 22.58
N SER A 208 -5.87 -9.05 21.65
CA SER A 208 -7.27 -9.50 21.65
C SER A 208 -7.44 -10.99 21.35
N VAL A 209 -6.50 -11.61 20.63
CA VAL A 209 -6.48 -13.05 20.35
C VAL A 209 -6.42 -13.88 21.64
N ALA A 210 -5.96 -13.29 22.74
CA ALA A 210 -5.87 -13.91 24.06
C ALA A 210 -6.99 -13.46 25.02
N LEU A 211 -8.09 -12.91 24.51
CA LEU A 211 -9.23 -12.39 25.31
C LEU A 211 -10.55 -13.10 24.96
N ASP A 212 -10.48 -14.38 24.59
CA ASP A 212 -11.66 -15.19 24.25
C ASP A 212 -12.49 -15.57 25.50
N GLY A 213 -11.89 -15.50 26.70
CA GLY A 213 -12.57 -15.81 27.96
C GLY A 213 -12.71 -17.31 28.26
N ASP A 214 -12.01 -18.16 27.52
CA ASP A 214 -11.98 -19.62 27.66
C ASP A 214 -11.05 -20.13 28.80
N GLY A 215 -10.37 -19.22 29.49
CA GLY A 215 -9.44 -19.55 30.58
C GLY A 215 -8.12 -20.20 30.13
N CYS A 216 -7.78 -20.16 28.84
CA CYS A 216 -6.55 -20.75 28.33
C CYS A 216 -5.31 -20.19 29.07
N THR A 217 -4.22 -20.97 29.21
CA THR A 217 -3.04 -20.52 30.01
C THR A 217 -2.44 -19.20 29.51
N ILE A 218 -2.47 -18.96 28.20
CA ILE A 218 -2.02 -17.70 27.60
C ILE A 218 -3.03 -16.57 27.86
N CYS A 219 -4.31 -16.87 27.76
CA CYS A 219 -5.45 -15.97 27.93
C CYS A 219 -5.50 -15.43 29.37
N SER A 220 -5.51 -16.34 30.35
CA SER A 220 -5.48 -16.02 31.78
C SER A 220 -4.27 -15.15 32.15
N ARG A 221 -3.10 -15.36 31.52
CA ARG A 221 -1.91 -14.51 31.73
C ARG A 221 -2.05 -13.13 31.10
N ALA A 222 -2.68 -13.03 29.93
CA ALA A 222 -2.93 -11.76 29.28
C ALA A 222 -3.93 -10.92 30.09
N GLU A 223 -5.03 -11.54 30.53
CA GLU A 223 -6.04 -10.92 31.39
C GLU A 223 -5.43 -10.48 32.72
N ALA A 224 -4.65 -11.32 33.40
CA ALA A 224 -3.99 -10.95 34.65
C ALA A 224 -3.04 -9.76 34.50
N LYS A 225 -2.33 -9.63 33.36
CA LYS A 225 -1.49 -8.46 33.07
C LYS A 225 -2.32 -7.19 32.90
N LEU A 226 -3.45 -7.29 32.21
CA LEU A 226 -4.36 -6.17 32.01
C LEU A 226 -5.01 -5.73 33.32
N MET A 227 -5.48 -6.68 34.14
CA MET A 227 -5.97 -6.41 35.50
C MET A 227 -4.89 -5.72 36.35
N LYS A 228 -3.64 -6.21 36.32
CA LYS A 228 -2.53 -5.59 37.06
C LYS A 228 -2.26 -4.15 36.60
N LEU A 229 -2.34 -3.88 35.28
CA LEU A 229 -2.18 -2.52 34.76
C LEU A 229 -3.36 -1.63 35.17
N SER A 230 -4.59 -2.14 35.09
CA SER A 230 -5.80 -1.46 35.58
C SER A 230 -5.65 -1.00 37.02
N HIS A 231 -5.20 -1.90 37.91
CA HIS A 231 -4.97 -1.57 39.31
C HIS A 231 -3.89 -0.50 39.50
N LYS A 232 -2.81 -0.53 38.72
CA LYS A 232 -1.79 0.53 38.74
C LYS A 232 -2.33 1.90 38.32
N LEU A 233 -3.33 1.91 37.45
CA LEU A 233 -4.03 3.12 37.00
C LEU A 233 -5.20 3.49 37.93
N ASN A 234 -5.35 2.82 39.09
CA ASN A 234 -6.43 2.99 40.06
C ASN A 234 -7.84 2.77 39.48
N CYS A 235 -7.99 1.83 38.54
CA CYS A 235 -9.25 1.50 37.89
C CYS A 235 -9.68 0.04 38.21
N SER A 236 -10.97 -0.20 38.42
CA SER A 236 -11.62 -1.53 38.60
C SER A 236 -12.88 -1.60 37.71
N GLN A 237 -13.44 -2.70 37.17
CA GLN A 237 -13.15 -4.13 37.08
C GLN A 237 -13.87 -4.65 35.80
N GLN A 238 -13.18 -4.68 34.62
CA GLN A 238 -13.38 -5.42 33.33
C GLN A 238 -12.75 -4.60 32.18
N LEU A 239 -12.13 -5.09 31.09
CA LEU A 239 -11.33 -4.28 30.12
C LEU A 239 -11.82 -2.85 29.77
N LEU A 240 -13.09 -2.66 29.37
CA LEU A 240 -13.70 -1.34 29.16
C LEU A 240 -13.80 -0.53 30.47
N TRP A 241 -14.16 -1.19 31.55
CA TRP A 241 -14.22 -0.70 32.93
C TRP A 241 -12.83 -0.57 33.61
N TRP A 242 -11.79 -1.26 33.14
CA TRP A 242 -10.43 -1.31 33.67
C TRP A 242 -9.64 -0.11 33.22
N PHE A 243 -9.93 0.41 32.03
CA PHE A 243 -9.16 1.51 31.47
C PHE A 243 -10.00 2.75 31.18
N HIS A 244 -11.33 2.64 31.19
CA HIS A 244 -12.24 3.70 30.73
C HIS A 244 -11.70 4.38 29.46
N PRO A 245 -11.39 3.61 28.40
CA PRO A 245 -10.74 4.14 27.22
C PRO A 245 -11.63 5.19 26.55
N ARG A 246 -11.00 6.21 25.98
CA ARG A 246 -11.71 7.28 25.25
C ARG A 246 -11.97 6.87 23.79
N LEU A 247 -11.17 5.93 23.29
CA LEU A 247 -11.16 5.44 21.92
C LEU A 247 -10.57 4.02 21.91
N ILE A 248 -11.15 3.12 21.13
CA ILE A 248 -10.61 1.80 20.84
C ILE A 248 -10.34 1.73 19.33
N LEU A 249 -9.17 1.25 18.96
CA LEU A 249 -8.81 1.00 17.56
C LEU A 249 -8.46 -0.48 17.42
N SER A 250 -9.16 -1.16 16.51
CA SER A 250 -9.02 -2.60 16.27
C SER A 250 -8.75 -2.87 14.77
N GLY A 251 -8.33 -4.10 14.44
CA GLY A 251 -8.10 -4.55 13.06
C GLY A 251 -9.07 -5.64 12.64
N HIS A 252 -8.60 -6.63 11.87
CA HIS A 252 -9.24 -7.93 11.60
C HIS A 252 -10.45 -7.92 10.63
N THR A 253 -11.35 -6.94 10.72
CA THR A 253 -12.56 -6.92 9.86
C THR A 253 -12.27 -6.51 8.41
N HIS A 254 -11.02 -6.08 8.15
CA HIS A 254 -10.53 -5.43 6.93
C HIS A 254 -11.27 -4.14 6.55
N SER A 255 -12.36 -3.78 7.23
CA SER A 255 -13.32 -2.74 6.87
C SER A 255 -13.37 -1.67 7.94
N ALA A 256 -13.67 -0.42 7.57
CA ALA A 256 -13.99 0.58 8.57
C ALA A 256 -15.36 0.27 9.17
N CYS A 257 -15.41 0.01 10.47
CA CYS A 257 -16.63 -0.15 11.25
C CYS A 257 -16.51 0.71 12.49
N GLU A 258 -17.59 1.37 12.88
CA GLU A 258 -17.68 2.12 14.12
C GLU A 258 -18.74 1.50 15.01
N VAL A 259 -18.36 1.17 16.25
CA VAL A 259 -19.24 0.63 17.28
C VAL A 259 -19.14 1.52 18.50
N LEU A 260 -20.28 1.94 19.05
CA LEU A 260 -20.31 2.77 20.24
C LEU A 260 -20.64 1.92 21.48
N HIS A 261 -19.63 1.69 22.32
CA HIS A 261 -19.77 0.92 23.55
C HIS A 261 -20.37 1.77 24.67
N ASN A 262 -21.40 1.24 25.35
CA ASN A 262 -22.13 1.91 26.44
C ASN A 262 -22.61 3.34 26.10
N GLY A 263 -22.84 3.62 24.80
CA GLY A 263 -23.22 4.95 24.32
C GLY A 263 -22.16 6.04 24.46
N LYS A 264 -20.91 5.70 24.79
CA LYS A 264 -19.86 6.69 25.13
C LYS A 264 -18.49 6.42 24.52
N ILE A 265 -18.10 5.16 24.36
CA ILE A 265 -16.74 4.80 23.95
C ILE A 265 -16.77 4.31 22.50
N PRO A 266 -16.24 5.09 21.54
CA PRO A 266 -16.15 4.64 20.16
C PRO A 266 -15.04 3.57 20.03
N GLU A 267 -15.39 2.48 19.36
CA GLU A 267 -14.46 1.52 18.78
C GLU A 267 -14.49 1.66 17.27
N ILE A 268 -13.31 1.81 16.66
CA ILE A 268 -13.17 1.91 15.22
C ILE A 268 -12.25 0.80 14.73
N SER A 269 -12.78 -0.05 13.85
CA SER A 269 -11.96 -1.00 13.11
C SER A 269 -11.21 -0.27 12.00
N VAL A 270 -9.89 -0.37 12.01
CA VAL A 270 -9.00 0.17 10.99
C VAL A 270 -9.05 -0.74 9.76
N PRO A 271 -9.33 -0.20 8.56
CA PRO A 271 -9.34 -0.99 7.34
C PRO A 271 -7.99 -1.61 7.02
N SER A 272 -8.00 -2.64 6.17
CA SER A 272 -6.76 -3.21 5.66
C SER A 272 -5.97 -2.18 4.83
N PHE A 273 -4.65 -2.20 5.04
CA PHE A 273 -3.68 -1.40 4.29
C PHE A 273 -3.27 -2.03 2.95
N SER A 274 -3.66 -3.29 2.71
CA SER A 274 -3.21 -4.10 1.58
C SER A 274 -4.31 -4.27 0.53
N TRP A 275 -3.92 -4.16 -0.75
CA TRP A 275 -4.84 -4.54 -1.82
C TRP A 275 -5.25 -6.01 -1.77
N ARG A 276 -4.53 -6.87 -1.03
CA ARG A 276 -4.83 -8.29 -0.93
C ARG A 276 -6.23 -8.54 -0.34
N ASN A 277 -6.64 -7.68 0.58
CA ASN A 277 -7.87 -7.84 1.33
C ASN A 277 -8.99 -6.97 0.75
N ARG A 278 -8.66 -5.84 0.11
CA ARG A 278 -9.64 -4.89 -0.44
C ARG A 278 -9.15 -4.13 -1.66
N ASN A 279 -10.09 -3.79 -2.54
CA ASN A 279 -9.83 -2.90 -3.67
C ASN A 279 -9.49 -1.45 -3.25
N ASN A 280 -9.99 -0.97 -2.10
CA ASN A 280 -9.85 0.40 -1.61
C ASN A 280 -9.18 0.48 -0.23
N PRO A 281 -7.90 0.08 -0.12
CA PRO A 281 -7.21 0.09 1.17
C PRO A 281 -7.06 1.50 1.71
N SER A 282 -6.90 1.61 3.02
CA SER A 282 -6.81 2.90 3.71
C SER A 282 -6.11 2.74 5.06
N PHE A 283 -5.78 3.87 5.68
CA PHE A 283 -5.30 3.94 7.06
C PHE A 283 -6.02 5.08 7.79
N ILE A 284 -5.96 5.06 9.12
CA ILE A 284 -6.53 6.12 9.95
C ILE A 284 -5.42 7.04 10.44
N MET A 285 -5.65 8.34 10.36
CA MET A 285 -4.84 9.41 10.91
C MET A 285 -5.55 9.96 12.14
N GLY A 286 -4.81 10.17 13.23
CA GLY A 286 -5.33 10.75 14.46
C GLY A 286 -4.51 11.95 14.92
N SER A 287 -5.21 13.04 15.21
CA SER A 287 -4.69 14.17 15.98
C SER A 287 -5.18 14.03 17.41
N ILE A 288 -4.28 13.72 18.34
CA ILE A 288 -4.63 13.27 19.68
C ILE A 288 -3.99 14.17 20.73
N THR A 289 -4.79 14.60 21.70
CA THR A 289 -4.32 15.29 22.91
C THR A 289 -4.64 14.41 24.13
N PRO A 290 -4.13 14.76 25.33
CA PRO A 290 -4.49 14.02 26.54
C PRO A 290 -6.01 13.98 26.81
N THR A 291 -6.74 15.00 26.37
CA THR A 291 -8.17 15.21 26.70
C THR A 291 -9.12 15.04 25.53
N ASP A 292 -8.67 15.10 24.27
CA ASP A 292 -9.52 15.01 23.09
C ASP A 292 -8.80 14.31 21.92
N PHE A 293 -9.54 13.90 20.89
CA PHE A 293 -8.98 13.31 19.68
C PHE A 293 -9.86 13.59 18.46
N SER A 294 -9.24 13.57 17.29
CA SER A 294 -9.95 13.64 16.02
C SER A 294 -9.31 12.68 15.03
N LEU A 295 -10.15 12.00 14.25
CA LEU A 295 -9.72 10.93 13.35
C LEU A 295 -10.13 11.24 11.90
N TYR A 296 -9.26 10.88 10.97
CA TYR A 296 -9.49 11.00 9.54
C TYR A 296 -9.04 9.74 8.82
N LYS A 297 -9.87 9.22 7.91
CA LYS A 297 -9.53 8.04 7.10
C LYS A 297 -8.91 8.49 5.78
N CYS A 298 -7.65 8.12 5.57
CA CYS A 298 -6.93 8.40 4.32
C CYS A 298 -6.95 7.17 3.42
N PHE A 299 -7.49 7.33 2.21
CA PHE A 299 -7.52 6.25 1.21
C PHE A 299 -6.18 6.11 0.49
N LEU A 300 -5.90 4.90 0.03
CA LEU A 300 -4.85 4.58 -0.93
C LEU A 300 -5.43 4.41 -2.34
N PRO A 301 -4.60 4.41 -3.39
CA PRO A 301 -5.08 4.16 -4.75
C PRO A 301 -5.87 2.86 -4.84
N LEU A 302 -6.96 2.84 -5.63
CA LEU A 302 -7.73 1.62 -5.83
C LEU A 302 -7.01 0.68 -6.79
N GLU A 303 -6.95 -0.61 -6.47
CA GLU A 303 -6.32 -1.61 -7.35
C GLU A 303 -6.96 -1.61 -8.73
N SER A 304 -8.30 -1.68 -8.77
CA SER A 304 -9.06 -1.72 -10.01
C SER A 304 -8.83 -0.48 -10.87
N ARG A 305 -8.59 0.69 -10.26
CA ARG A 305 -8.26 1.92 -11.01
C ARG A 305 -6.88 1.82 -11.64
N VAL A 306 -5.88 1.36 -10.90
CA VAL A 306 -4.51 1.17 -11.43
C VAL A 306 -4.51 0.12 -12.55
N VAL A 307 -5.19 -1.01 -12.36
CA VAL A 307 -5.36 -2.05 -13.39
C VAL A 307 -6.09 -1.50 -14.62
N THR A 308 -7.18 -0.75 -14.42
CA THR A 308 -7.92 -0.13 -15.54
C THR A 308 -7.02 0.80 -16.35
N ILE A 309 -6.18 1.60 -15.69
CA ILE A 309 -5.24 2.51 -16.35
C ILE A 309 -4.24 1.73 -17.19
N TYR A 310 -3.68 0.64 -16.65
CA TYR A 310 -2.81 -0.25 -17.42
C TYR A 310 -3.49 -0.86 -18.65
N CYS A 311 -4.73 -1.35 -18.50
CA CYS A 311 -5.49 -1.93 -19.61
C CYS A 311 -5.76 -0.91 -20.72
N ILE A 312 -6.23 0.30 -20.37
CA ILE A 312 -6.50 1.37 -21.34
C ILE A 312 -5.20 1.79 -22.05
N ALA A 313 -4.12 1.98 -21.29
CA ALA A 313 -2.82 2.34 -21.85
C ALA A 313 -2.29 1.26 -22.81
N GLY A 314 -2.41 -0.02 -22.44
CA GLY A 314 -2.02 -1.15 -23.28
C GLY A 314 -2.82 -1.21 -24.59
N ALA A 315 -4.13 -0.99 -24.53
CA ALA A 315 -4.98 -0.94 -25.72
C ALA A 315 -4.59 0.22 -26.64
N LEU A 316 -4.36 1.42 -26.10
CA LEU A 316 -3.92 2.58 -26.87
C LEU A 316 -2.55 2.36 -27.52
N LEU A 317 -1.61 1.74 -26.79
CA LEU A 317 -0.31 1.36 -27.34
C LEU A 317 -0.45 0.35 -28.48
N GLY A 318 -1.33 -0.64 -28.35
CA GLY A 318 -1.64 -1.60 -29.41
C GLY A 318 -2.16 -0.93 -30.67
N VAL A 319 -3.11 0.01 -30.54
CA VAL A 319 -3.63 0.80 -31.66
C VAL A 319 -2.52 1.62 -32.32
N LEU A 320 -1.65 2.27 -31.55
CA LEU A 320 -0.51 3.04 -32.09
C LEU A 320 0.47 2.17 -32.88
N ILE A 321 0.75 0.95 -32.40
CA ILE A 321 1.61 -0.01 -33.09
C ILE A 321 0.95 -0.45 -34.41
N LEU A 322 -0.32 -0.85 -34.38
CA LEU A 322 -1.06 -1.28 -35.58
C LEU A 322 -1.15 -0.18 -36.63
N ALA A 323 -1.39 1.06 -36.20
CA ALA A 323 -1.39 2.23 -37.07
C ALA A 323 0.00 2.47 -37.70
N HIS A 324 1.08 2.32 -36.92
CA HIS A 324 2.44 2.47 -37.44
C HIS A 324 2.84 1.36 -38.42
N LEU A 325 2.37 0.13 -38.20
CA LEU A 325 2.58 -1.01 -39.10
C LEU A 325 1.72 -0.95 -40.36
N GLN A 326 0.87 0.08 -40.52
CA GLN A 326 -0.05 0.24 -41.66
C GLN A 326 -1.04 -0.93 -41.83
N LEU A 327 -1.27 -1.74 -40.78
CA LEU A 327 -2.27 -2.82 -40.80
C LEU A 327 -3.72 -2.29 -40.84
N PHE A 328 -3.91 -0.98 -40.65
CA PHE A 328 -5.19 -0.29 -40.81
C PHE A 328 -5.45 0.22 -42.24
N ASN A 329 -4.54 0.00 -43.21
CA ASN A 329 -4.88 0.28 -44.59
C ASN A 329 -5.84 -0.81 -45.11
N PRO A 330 -7.11 -0.49 -45.43
CA PRO A 330 -7.90 -1.40 -46.26
C PRO A 330 -7.15 -1.60 -47.58
N PRO A 331 -7.32 -2.73 -48.28
CA PRO A 331 -6.63 -2.99 -49.53
C PRO A 331 -7.20 -2.06 -50.63
N PHE A 332 -6.80 -0.79 -50.61
CA PHE A 332 -7.14 0.21 -51.63
C PHE A 332 -6.60 -0.20 -53.01
N TYR A 333 -5.61 -1.09 -53.05
CA TYR A 333 -5.12 -1.71 -54.28
C TYR A 333 -6.10 -2.72 -54.90
N PHE A 334 -6.98 -3.36 -54.12
CA PHE A 334 -7.98 -4.29 -54.68
C PHE A 334 -9.17 -3.53 -55.29
N ALA A 335 -9.59 -2.43 -54.67
CA ALA A 335 -10.68 -1.59 -55.16
C ALA A 335 -10.33 -0.89 -56.49
N GLN A 336 -9.10 -0.40 -56.66
CA GLN A 336 -8.67 0.18 -57.93
C GLN A 336 -8.57 -0.85 -59.06
N HIS A 337 -8.23 -2.10 -58.77
CA HIS A 337 -8.14 -3.14 -59.82
C HIS A 337 -9.52 -3.60 -60.30
N LEU A 338 -10.54 -3.58 -59.43
CA LEU A 338 -11.93 -3.89 -59.79
C LEU A 338 -12.58 -2.75 -60.59
N ILE A 339 -12.35 -1.49 -60.21
CA ILE A 339 -12.89 -0.32 -60.93
C ILE A 339 -12.28 -0.19 -62.33
N ARG A 340 -11.01 -0.59 -62.51
CA ARG A 340 -10.35 -0.58 -63.83
C ARG A 340 -10.88 -1.68 -64.77
N LYS A 341 -11.45 -2.76 -64.22
CA LYS A 341 -12.07 -3.85 -65.01
C LYS A 341 -13.49 -3.52 -65.49
N HIS A 342 -14.20 -2.60 -64.82
CA HIS A 342 -15.54 -2.15 -65.25
C HIS A 342 -15.55 -0.91 -66.15
N LYS A 343 -14.41 -0.25 -66.38
CA LYS A 343 -14.26 0.82 -67.40
C LYS A 343 -13.85 0.32 -68.78
N ALA A 344 -13.82 -0.99 -68.99
CA ALA A 344 -13.51 -1.63 -70.26
C ALA A 344 -14.67 -2.55 -70.70
N VAL A 345 -15.86 -1.97 -70.87
CA VAL A 345 -16.95 -2.48 -71.73
C VAL A 345 -17.65 -1.28 -72.35
#